data_AF-A0A963B286-F1
#
_entry.id   AF-A0A963B286-F1
#
_cell.length_a   1.000
_cell.length_b   1.000
_cell.length_c   1.000
_cell.angle_alpha   90.00
_cell.angle_beta   90.00
_cell.angle_gamma   90.00
#
_symmetry.space_group_name_H-M   'P 1'
#
loop_
_entity.id
_entity.type
_entity.pdbx_description
1 polymer ?
#
loop_
_entity_poly.entity_id
_entity_poly.type
_entity_poly.pdbx_seq_one_letter_code
_entity_poly.pdbx_strand_id
1 'polypeptide(L)'
;RNLGKKNCEFSEEHIRAISVLVVNPVETEKSKIFPNEAFGYWKVTVDRPLRLAVDLSPARLERFEKICAKGKEKPMANLARRVAETLGAGPHLDFNAFLNACDTDADKHGVKLIAKRKKLLQSELCDTSEEAAPVLKKVHKPGKATPDPIHGLFEDEVNGKTCVVEYEPDTALRDSEQVPLLEEGGIEAFFRREVLPYTPDAWIDPDKTLVGYEISFTRHFYRPAPMRTLDEIKADIYALELETEGLLNDVIGKRA
;
A
#
# COMPACT_ATOMS: atom_id res chain seq x y z
N ARG A 1 24.24 11.67 19.56
CA ARG A 1 25.62 11.89 19.07
C ARG A 1 25.56 12.02 17.56
N ASN A 2 25.83 13.20 16.99
CA ASN A 2 25.75 13.46 15.55
C ASN A 2 26.68 12.54 14.75
N LEU A 3 26.12 11.64 13.97
CA LEU A 3 26.81 10.95 12.88
C LEU A 3 27.17 11.98 11.81
N GLY A 4 28.43 12.04 11.39
CA GLY A 4 28.87 12.90 10.27
C GLY A 4 29.63 14.18 10.62
N LYS A 5 30.35 14.25 11.75
CA LYS A 5 31.38 15.29 11.91
C LYS A 5 32.49 15.03 10.87
N LYS A 6 32.53 15.86 9.81
CA LYS A 6 33.54 15.83 8.74
C LYS A 6 34.99 16.14 9.20
N ASN A 7 35.21 16.29 10.51
CA ASN A 7 36.49 16.67 11.12
C ASN A 7 37.09 15.54 11.98
N CYS A 8 36.78 14.28 11.64
CA CYS A 8 37.38 13.11 12.28
C CYS A 8 38.09 12.28 11.22
N GLU A 9 39.39 12.08 11.41
CA GLU A 9 40.22 11.25 10.53
C GLU A 9 40.44 9.88 11.17
N PHE A 10 40.56 8.84 10.36
CA PHE A 10 40.99 7.53 10.84
C PHE A 10 42.48 7.58 11.18
N SER A 11 42.87 7.07 12.37
CA SER A 11 44.29 6.88 12.68
C SER A 11 44.90 5.78 11.81
N GLU A 12 46.23 5.74 11.72
CA GLU A 12 46.92 4.67 10.98
C GLU A 12 46.54 3.28 11.49
N GLU A 13 46.36 3.11 12.81
CA GLU A 13 45.93 1.84 13.38
C GLU A 13 44.54 1.43 12.90
N HIS A 14 43.60 2.38 12.81
CA HIS A 14 42.27 2.11 12.26
C HIS A 14 42.35 1.68 10.79
N ILE A 15 43.14 2.38 9.97
CA ILE A 15 43.31 2.08 8.54
C ILE A 15 43.92 0.67 8.37
N ARG A 16 44.97 0.35 9.13
CA ARG A 16 45.60 -0.99 9.10
C ARG A 16 44.62 -2.09 9.51
N ALA A 17 43.87 -1.88 10.59
CA ALA A 17 42.89 -2.86 11.07
C ALA A 17 41.78 -3.12 10.04
N ILE A 18 41.24 -2.06 9.43
CA ILE A 18 40.22 -2.18 8.36
C ILE A 18 40.81 -2.90 7.14
N SER A 19 42.02 -2.55 6.73
CA SER A 19 42.68 -3.16 5.56
C SER A 19 42.91 -4.66 5.75
N VAL A 20 43.31 -5.09 6.96
CA VAL A 20 43.45 -6.51 7.32
C VAL A 20 42.10 -7.23 7.21
N LEU A 21 41.02 -6.64 7.74
CA LEU A 21 39.68 -7.23 7.68
C LEU A 21 39.13 -7.34 6.24
N VAL A 22 39.49 -6.43 5.35
CA VAL A 22 39.08 -6.51 3.93
C VAL A 22 39.75 -7.66 3.20
N VAL A 23 41.05 -7.91 3.47
CA VAL A 23 41.82 -8.98 2.81
C VAL A 23 41.55 -10.35 3.43
N ASN A 24 41.38 -10.41 4.75
CA ASN A 24 41.08 -11.63 5.49
C ASN A 24 39.83 -11.42 6.34
N PRO A 25 38.63 -11.52 5.73
CA PRO A 25 37.38 -11.26 6.43
C PRO A 25 37.16 -12.29 7.53
N VAL A 26 37.02 -11.78 8.74
CA VAL A 26 36.67 -12.57 9.93
C VAL A 26 35.46 -11.93 10.61
N GLU A 27 34.55 -12.77 11.10
CA GLU A 27 33.40 -12.31 11.86
C GLU A 27 33.83 -11.82 13.24
N THR A 28 33.41 -10.60 13.57
CA THR A 28 33.66 -9.95 14.85
C THR A 28 32.49 -9.05 15.20
N GLU A 29 32.54 -8.45 16.38
CA GLU A 29 31.63 -7.38 16.78
C GLU A 29 31.57 -6.16 15.83
N LYS A 30 32.61 -5.95 15.02
CA LYS A 30 32.76 -4.80 14.11
C LYS A 30 32.79 -5.20 12.63
N SER A 31 32.77 -6.51 12.33
CA SER A 31 32.86 -7.08 10.98
C SER A 31 31.89 -8.25 10.90
N LYS A 32 30.89 -8.17 10.02
CA LYS A 32 29.92 -9.24 9.81
C LYS A 32 29.98 -9.67 8.36
N ILE A 33 29.89 -10.97 8.12
CA ILE A 33 29.97 -11.54 6.77
C ILE A 33 28.59 -12.03 6.41
N PHE A 34 28.10 -11.61 5.25
CA PHE A 34 26.77 -11.98 4.77
C PHE A 34 26.85 -12.43 3.31
N PRO A 35 26.01 -13.39 2.90
CA PRO A 35 25.76 -13.60 1.47
C PRO A 35 25.05 -12.36 0.90
N ASN A 36 25.23 -12.08 -0.39
CA ASN A 36 24.68 -10.87 -1.02
C ASN A 36 23.15 -10.81 -0.90
N GLU A 37 22.50 -11.97 -1.00
CA GLU A 37 21.05 -12.16 -0.89
C GLU A 37 20.50 -11.72 0.46
N ALA A 38 21.32 -11.69 1.53
CA ALA A 38 20.88 -11.22 2.85
C ALA A 38 20.53 -9.72 2.88
N PHE A 39 21.00 -8.95 1.89
CA PHE A 39 20.68 -7.54 1.71
C PHE A 39 19.59 -7.33 0.65
N GLY A 40 19.23 -8.37 -0.08
CA GLY A 40 18.24 -8.29 -1.14
C GLY A 40 16.82 -8.46 -0.59
N TYR A 41 15.88 -7.82 -1.25
CA TYR A 41 14.45 -8.03 -1.05
C TYR A 41 13.69 -7.94 -2.37
N TRP A 42 12.56 -8.64 -2.45
CA TRP A 42 11.51 -8.35 -3.42
C TRP A 42 10.66 -7.20 -2.89
N LYS A 43 10.54 -6.13 -3.66
CA LYS A 43 9.48 -5.14 -3.50
C LYS A 43 8.26 -5.63 -4.26
N VAL A 44 7.41 -6.36 -3.56
CA VAL A 44 6.22 -7.03 -4.09
C VAL A 44 5.10 -6.01 -4.18
N THR A 45 4.50 -5.84 -5.37
CA THR A 45 3.33 -4.97 -5.52
C THR A 45 2.08 -5.77 -5.16
N VAL A 46 1.33 -5.26 -4.18
CA VAL A 46 0.08 -5.87 -3.70
C VAL A 46 -1.08 -5.04 -4.22
N ASP A 47 -1.90 -5.65 -5.06
CA ASP A 47 -3.11 -5.05 -5.60
C ASP A 47 -4.35 -5.57 -4.87
N ARG A 48 -5.37 -4.73 -4.82
CA ARG A 48 -6.69 -5.01 -4.24
C ARG A 48 -7.78 -4.63 -5.25
N PRO A 49 -8.95 -5.26 -5.21
CA PRO A 49 -9.97 -4.97 -6.21
C PRO A 49 -10.61 -3.61 -5.95
N LEU A 50 -10.85 -2.86 -7.03
CA LEU A 50 -11.68 -1.67 -7.01
C LEU A 50 -13.14 -2.06 -6.74
N ARG A 51 -13.78 -1.36 -5.81
CA ARG A 51 -15.18 -1.59 -5.44
C ARG A 51 -15.95 -0.28 -5.50
N LEU A 52 -17.03 -0.26 -6.29
CA LEU A 52 -17.76 0.96 -6.62
C LEU A 52 -19.25 0.78 -6.35
N ALA A 53 -19.80 1.68 -5.54
CA ALA A 53 -21.24 1.84 -5.38
C ALA A 53 -21.75 2.90 -6.35
N VAL A 54 -22.88 2.64 -7.01
CA VAL A 54 -23.48 3.55 -7.99
C VAL A 54 -24.62 4.35 -7.34
N ASP A 55 -24.54 5.67 -7.43
CA ASP A 55 -25.58 6.61 -7.01
C ASP A 55 -26.32 7.14 -8.25
N LEU A 56 -27.61 6.81 -8.33
CA LEU A 56 -28.52 7.28 -9.38
C LEU A 56 -29.61 8.19 -8.78
N SER A 57 -29.34 8.81 -7.63
CA SER A 57 -30.23 9.78 -7.01
C SER A 57 -30.50 10.97 -7.96
N PRO A 58 -31.68 11.61 -7.84
CA PRO A 58 -32.01 12.77 -8.67
C PRO A 58 -30.93 13.87 -8.64
N ALA A 59 -30.34 14.12 -7.47
CA ALA A 59 -29.28 15.11 -7.31
C ALA A 59 -27.99 14.72 -8.04
N ARG A 60 -27.61 13.43 -8.02
CA ARG A 60 -26.43 12.92 -8.75
C ARG A 60 -26.65 12.97 -10.25
N LEU A 61 -27.82 12.56 -10.72
CA LEU A 61 -28.21 12.62 -12.13
C LEU A 61 -28.22 14.06 -12.65
N GLU A 62 -28.76 15.03 -11.91
CA GLU A 62 -28.77 16.44 -12.32
C GLU A 62 -27.33 16.98 -12.50
N ARG A 63 -26.40 16.61 -11.59
CA ARG A 63 -24.99 16.95 -11.74
C ARG A 63 -24.38 16.28 -12.98
N PHE A 64 -24.65 15.01 -13.19
CA PHE A 64 -24.18 14.26 -14.35
C PHE A 64 -24.68 14.86 -15.67
N GLU A 65 -25.94 15.29 -15.72
CA GLU A 65 -26.53 15.96 -16.88
C GLU A 65 -25.79 17.27 -17.21
N LYS A 66 -25.46 18.08 -16.20
CA LYS A 66 -24.69 19.31 -16.38
C LYS A 66 -23.30 19.03 -16.95
N ILE A 67 -22.64 17.95 -16.50
CA ILE A 67 -21.32 17.54 -17.01
C ILE A 67 -21.44 17.06 -18.46
N CYS A 68 -22.43 16.21 -18.76
CA CYS A 68 -22.71 15.74 -20.11
C CYS A 68 -23.02 16.90 -21.07
N ALA A 69 -23.78 17.91 -20.64
CA ALA A 69 -24.07 19.09 -21.45
C ALA A 69 -22.79 19.86 -21.81
N LYS A 70 -21.90 20.10 -20.84
CA LYS A 70 -20.59 20.73 -21.06
C LYS A 70 -19.71 19.90 -22.00
N GLY A 71 -19.73 18.58 -21.85
CA GLY A 71 -18.97 17.63 -22.66
C GLY A 71 -19.57 17.31 -24.04
N LYS A 72 -20.74 17.86 -24.37
CA LYS A 72 -21.53 17.49 -25.57
C LYS A 72 -21.91 15.99 -25.61
N GLU A 73 -22.07 15.36 -24.45
CA GLU A 73 -22.41 13.95 -24.25
C GLU A 73 -23.90 13.78 -23.85
N LYS A 74 -24.81 14.53 -24.48
CA LYS A 74 -26.26 14.40 -24.23
C LYS A 74 -26.79 12.96 -24.29
N PRO A 75 -26.29 12.06 -25.18
CA PRO A 75 -26.69 10.66 -25.17
C PRO A 75 -26.41 9.94 -23.84
N MET A 76 -25.32 10.28 -23.14
CA MET A 76 -24.95 9.67 -21.86
C MET A 76 -25.89 10.10 -20.73
N ALA A 77 -26.26 11.38 -20.68
CA ALA A 77 -27.26 11.88 -19.74
C ALA A 77 -28.60 11.14 -19.89
N ASN A 78 -29.06 10.95 -21.12
CA ASN A 78 -30.31 10.23 -21.39
C ASN A 78 -30.21 8.75 -21.01
N LEU A 79 -29.08 8.11 -21.29
CA LEU A 79 -28.81 6.73 -20.89
C LEU A 79 -28.87 6.57 -19.36
N ALA A 80 -28.16 7.42 -18.61
CA ALA A 80 -28.15 7.36 -17.15
C ALA A 80 -29.55 7.52 -16.56
N ARG A 81 -30.38 8.41 -17.12
CA ARG A 81 -31.77 8.59 -16.68
C ARG A 81 -32.62 7.35 -16.92
N ARG A 82 -32.57 6.75 -18.11
CA ARG A 82 -33.32 5.53 -18.43
C ARG A 82 -32.88 4.33 -17.59
N VAL A 83 -31.58 4.21 -17.35
CA VAL A 83 -31.04 3.17 -16.46
C VAL A 83 -31.51 3.40 -15.02
N ALA A 84 -31.55 4.65 -14.55
CA ALA A 84 -32.08 4.99 -13.23
C ALA A 84 -33.59 4.72 -13.09
N GLU A 85 -34.38 4.89 -14.16
CA GLU A 85 -35.80 4.49 -14.18
C GLU A 85 -35.97 2.97 -14.00
N THR A 86 -34.99 2.18 -14.45
CA THR A 86 -35.03 0.71 -14.38
C THR A 86 -34.49 0.18 -13.05
N LEU A 87 -33.33 0.69 -12.61
CA LEU A 87 -32.64 0.20 -11.41
C LEU A 87 -33.11 0.92 -10.14
N GLY A 88 -33.66 2.12 -10.25
CA GLY A 88 -33.94 3.00 -9.10
C GLY A 88 -32.71 3.81 -8.66
N ALA A 89 -32.90 4.62 -7.62
CA ALA A 89 -31.92 5.63 -7.20
C ALA A 89 -30.61 5.08 -6.60
N GLY A 90 -30.59 3.86 -6.07
CA GLY A 90 -29.43 3.29 -5.38
C GLY A 90 -29.34 3.69 -3.88
N PRO A 91 -28.18 3.49 -3.22
CA PRO A 91 -26.93 3.05 -3.83
C PRO A 91 -27.01 1.61 -4.33
N HIS A 92 -26.46 1.36 -5.51
CA HIS A 92 -26.32 0.02 -6.08
C HIS A 92 -24.92 -0.50 -5.82
N LEU A 93 -24.80 -1.62 -5.12
CA LEU A 93 -23.52 -2.19 -4.69
C LEU A 93 -22.85 -3.08 -5.75
N ASP A 94 -23.38 -3.15 -6.97
CA ASP A 94 -22.77 -3.91 -8.06
C ASP A 94 -22.63 -3.03 -9.32
N PHE A 95 -21.43 -2.48 -9.50
CA PHE A 95 -21.08 -1.71 -10.68
C PHE A 95 -21.13 -2.54 -11.97
N ASN A 96 -20.87 -3.85 -11.90
CA ASN A 96 -20.90 -4.71 -13.08
C ASN A 96 -22.34 -4.89 -13.58
N ALA A 97 -23.30 -5.09 -12.67
CA ALA A 97 -24.72 -5.12 -13.00
C ALA A 97 -25.20 -3.79 -13.60
N PHE A 98 -24.78 -2.66 -13.00
CA PHE A 98 -25.06 -1.34 -13.56
C PHE A 98 -24.48 -1.16 -14.96
N LEU A 99 -23.22 -1.54 -15.17
CA LEU A 99 -22.57 -1.42 -16.48
C LEU A 99 -23.25 -2.30 -17.54
N ASN A 100 -23.69 -3.51 -17.17
CA ASN A 100 -24.48 -4.37 -18.05
C ASN A 100 -25.84 -3.75 -18.43
N ALA A 101 -26.51 -3.09 -17.48
CA ALA A 101 -27.74 -2.34 -17.76
C ALA A 101 -27.47 -1.15 -18.69
N CYS A 102 -26.37 -0.43 -18.49
CA CYS A 102 -25.91 0.62 -19.38
C CYS A 102 -25.61 0.11 -20.80
N ASP A 103 -24.86 -0.99 -20.94
CA ASP A 103 -24.55 -1.60 -22.24
C ASP A 103 -25.85 -2.03 -22.96
N THR A 104 -26.80 -2.63 -22.23
CA THR A 104 -28.12 -3.01 -22.77
C THR A 104 -28.94 -1.81 -23.25
N ASP A 105 -28.99 -0.73 -22.47
CA ASP A 105 -29.69 0.50 -22.88
C ASP A 105 -28.99 1.17 -24.06
N ALA A 106 -27.66 1.18 -24.07
CA ALA A 106 -26.85 1.80 -25.09
C ALA A 106 -27.08 1.13 -26.46
N ASP A 107 -27.09 -0.20 -26.50
CA ASP A 107 -27.38 -0.98 -27.71
C ASP A 107 -28.78 -0.68 -28.27
N LYS A 108 -29.80 -0.60 -27.40
CA LYS A 108 -31.18 -0.26 -27.80
C LYS A 108 -31.31 1.14 -28.42
N HIS A 109 -30.44 2.07 -28.03
CA HIS A 109 -30.51 3.47 -28.45
C HIS A 109 -29.37 3.90 -29.39
N GLY A 110 -28.58 2.94 -29.90
CA GLY A 110 -27.47 3.22 -30.81
C GLY A 110 -26.34 4.07 -30.19
N VAL A 111 -26.17 4.00 -28.87
CA VAL A 111 -25.10 4.68 -28.15
C VAL A 111 -23.92 3.72 -27.99
N LYS A 112 -22.72 4.13 -28.41
CA LYS A 112 -21.50 3.34 -28.17
C LYS A 112 -20.90 3.67 -26.81
N LEU A 113 -20.77 2.69 -25.92
CA LEU A 113 -20.05 2.82 -24.65
C LEU A 113 -18.56 2.52 -24.81
N ILE A 114 -17.85 3.46 -25.47
CA ILE A 114 -16.39 3.44 -25.55
C ILE A 114 -15.75 3.66 -24.16
N ALA A 115 -14.46 3.33 -24.01
CA ALA A 115 -13.72 3.46 -22.75
C ALA A 115 -13.90 4.83 -22.06
N LYS A 116 -13.85 5.93 -22.83
CA LYS A 116 -14.08 7.29 -22.31
C LYS A 116 -15.45 7.46 -21.63
N ARG A 117 -16.50 6.88 -22.21
CA ARG A 117 -17.88 6.97 -21.68
C ARG A 117 -18.09 6.05 -20.48
N LYS A 118 -17.48 4.86 -20.49
CA LYS A 118 -17.46 3.97 -19.31
C LYS A 118 -16.75 4.65 -18.14
N LYS A 119 -15.61 5.31 -18.40
CA LYS A 119 -14.89 6.10 -17.39
C LYS A 119 -15.71 7.28 -16.87
N LEU A 120 -16.46 7.96 -17.73
CA LEU A 120 -17.36 9.04 -17.34
C LEU A 120 -18.50 8.56 -16.42
N LEU A 121 -19.09 7.40 -16.69
CA LEU A 121 -20.07 6.79 -15.77
C LEU A 121 -19.41 6.46 -14.42
N GLN A 122 -18.24 5.83 -14.47
CA GLN A 122 -17.48 5.43 -13.30
C GLN A 122 -17.08 6.64 -12.42
N SER A 123 -16.65 7.76 -13.01
CA SER A 123 -16.16 8.91 -12.24
C SER A 123 -17.26 9.81 -11.66
N GLU A 124 -18.41 9.87 -12.31
CA GLU A 124 -19.44 10.86 -11.96
C GLU A 124 -20.64 10.29 -11.22
N LEU A 125 -20.90 8.99 -11.39
CA LEU A 125 -22.05 8.29 -10.82
C LEU A 125 -21.66 7.26 -9.75
N CYS A 126 -20.37 7.08 -9.47
CA CYS A 126 -19.91 6.06 -8.54
C CYS A 126 -18.98 6.64 -7.48
N ASP A 127 -19.05 6.07 -6.29
CA ASP A 127 -18.14 6.32 -5.18
C ASP A 127 -17.52 4.99 -4.73
N THR A 128 -16.30 5.02 -4.19
CA THR A 128 -15.64 3.82 -3.65
C THR A 128 -16.37 3.31 -2.42
N SER A 129 -16.61 2.00 -2.34
CA SER A 129 -17.30 1.37 -1.21
C SER A 129 -16.79 -0.04 -0.97
N GLU A 130 -16.34 -0.36 0.25
CA GLU A 130 -15.88 -1.70 0.62
C GLU A 130 -17.00 -2.76 0.56
N GLU A 131 -18.26 -2.34 0.71
CA GLU A 131 -19.44 -3.21 0.65
C GLU A 131 -19.84 -3.56 -0.79
N ALA A 132 -19.32 -2.85 -1.79
CA ALA A 132 -19.64 -3.09 -3.18
C ALA A 132 -18.88 -4.30 -3.75
N ALA A 133 -19.48 -4.97 -4.73
CA ALA A 133 -18.86 -6.05 -5.49
C ALA A 133 -17.57 -5.56 -6.20
N PRO A 134 -16.57 -6.45 -6.39
CA PRO A 134 -15.36 -6.12 -7.15
C PRO A 134 -15.72 -5.72 -8.59
N VAL A 135 -15.07 -4.68 -9.11
CA VAL A 135 -15.20 -4.30 -10.51
C VAL A 135 -14.43 -5.30 -11.39
N LEU A 136 -15.12 -5.90 -12.36
CA LEU A 136 -14.53 -6.83 -13.31
C LEU A 136 -13.72 -6.07 -14.35
N LYS A 137 -12.42 -6.39 -14.45
CA LYS A 137 -11.55 -5.95 -15.54
C LYS A 137 -11.71 -6.88 -16.75
N LYS A 138 -11.79 -8.19 -16.50
CA LYS A 138 -11.91 -9.19 -17.55
C LYS A 138 -12.57 -10.46 -17.04
N VAL A 139 -13.41 -11.05 -17.89
CA VAL A 139 -14.02 -12.36 -17.66
C VAL A 139 -13.46 -13.33 -18.69
N HIS A 140 -12.85 -14.42 -18.24
CA HIS A 140 -12.33 -15.46 -19.11
C HIS A 140 -13.44 -16.45 -19.46
N LYS A 141 -13.42 -16.94 -20.72
CA LYS A 141 -14.37 -17.98 -21.13
C LYS A 141 -14.13 -19.26 -20.31
N PRO A 142 -15.17 -20.06 -20.00
CA PRO A 142 -15.01 -21.32 -19.28
C PRO A 142 -13.92 -22.21 -19.90
N GLY A 143 -13.00 -22.70 -19.05
CA GLY A 143 -11.87 -23.54 -19.45
C GLY A 143 -10.74 -22.84 -20.20
N LYS A 144 -10.71 -21.50 -20.27
CA LYS A 144 -9.62 -20.72 -20.90
C LYS A 144 -8.58 -20.18 -19.94
N ALA A 145 -8.86 -20.19 -18.64
CA ALA A 145 -7.93 -19.82 -17.60
C ALA A 145 -8.12 -20.76 -16.41
N THR A 146 -7.05 -20.95 -15.64
CA THR A 146 -7.06 -21.66 -14.37
C THR A 146 -7.08 -20.61 -13.25
N PRO A 147 -7.92 -20.77 -12.21
CA PRO A 147 -7.87 -19.88 -11.05
C PRO A 147 -6.47 -19.86 -10.44
N ASP A 148 -5.97 -18.66 -10.20
CA ASP A 148 -4.74 -18.38 -9.47
C ASP A 148 -4.92 -17.06 -8.69
N PRO A 149 -5.60 -17.11 -7.52
CA PRO A 149 -5.92 -15.91 -6.76
C PRO A 149 -4.69 -15.10 -6.34
N ILE A 150 -3.53 -15.76 -6.14
CA ILE A 150 -2.29 -15.06 -5.78
C ILE A 150 -1.83 -14.14 -6.90
N HIS A 151 -2.08 -14.49 -8.15
CA HIS A 151 -1.68 -13.70 -9.32
C HIS A 151 -2.87 -13.01 -10.01
N GLY A 152 -3.97 -12.80 -9.28
CA GLY A 152 -5.09 -11.96 -9.72
C GLY A 152 -6.12 -12.66 -10.61
N LEU A 153 -6.11 -13.99 -10.66
CA LEU A 153 -7.09 -14.80 -11.37
C LEU A 153 -8.04 -15.48 -10.37
N PHE A 154 -9.22 -14.92 -10.20
CA PHE A 154 -10.19 -15.37 -9.21
C PHE A 154 -11.27 -16.25 -9.84
N GLU A 155 -11.75 -17.25 -9.11
CA GLU A 155 -12.97 -17.95 -9.48
C GLU A 155 -14.17 -17.14 -8.97
N ASP A 156 -15.12 -16.83 -9.86
CA ASP A 156 -16.30 -16.04 -9.55
C ASP A 156 -17.50 -16.46 -10.40
N GLU A 157 -18.70 -16.10 -9.97
CA GLU A 157 -19.94 -16.38 -10.68
C GLU A 157 -20.41 -15.14 -11.44
N VAL A 158 -20.38 -15.20 -12.78
CA VAL A 158 -20.85 -14.12 -13.64
C VAL A 158 -22.05 -14.60 -14.45
N ASN A 159 -23.20 -13.95 -14.26
CA ASN A 159 -24.46 -14.31 -14.92
C ASN A 159 -24.86 -15.79 -14.73
N GLY A 160 -24.73 -16.32 -13.52
CA GLY A 160 -25.11 -17.71 -13.20
C GLY A 160 -24.11 -18.76 -13.68
N LYS A 161 -22.89 -18.36 -14.06
CA LYS A 161 -21.85 -19.27 -14.57
C LYS A 161 -20.55 -19.03 -13.82
N THR A 162 -20.00 -20.09 -13.25
CA THR A 162 -18.64 -20.10 -12.69
C THR A 162 -17.64 -19.85 -13.82
N CYS A 163 -16.78 -18.85 -13.63
CA CYS A 163 -15.75 -18.44 -14.56
C CYS A 163 -14.52 -17.92 -13.82
N VAL A 164 -13.42 -17.76 -14.55
CA VAL A 164 -12.22 -17.10 -14.02
C VAL A 164 -12.29 -15.63 -14.40
N VAL A 165 -12.01 -14.74 -13.45
CA VAL A 165 -12.07 -13.30 -13.64
C VAL A 165 -10.78 -12.62 -13.19
N GLU A 166 -10.48 -11.47 -13.80
CA GLU A 166 -9.51 -10.51 -13.31
C GLU A 166 -10.29 -9.29 -12.80
N TYR A 167 -9.96 -8.82 -11.61
CA TYR A 167 -10.54 -7.59 -11.06
C TYR A 167 -9.74 -6.36 -11.49
N GLU A 168 -10.41 -5.20 -11.57
CA GLU A 168 -9.74 -3.93 -11.78
C GLU A 168 -9.00 -3.54 -10.49
N PRO A 169 -7.69 -3.22 -10.53
CA PRO A 169 -6.97 -2.83 -9.34
C PRO A 169 -7.40 -1.45 -8.83
N ASP A 170 -7.57 -1.32 -7.51
CA ASP A 170 -7.71 -0.03 -6.85
C ASP A 170 -6.32 0.57 -6.60
N THR A 171 -5.95 1.56 -7.42
CA THR A 171 -4.66 2.23 -7.26
C THR A 171 -4.52 3.02 -5.96
N ALA A 172 -5.62 3.39 -5.30
CA ALA A 172 -5.58 4.09 -4.02
C ALA A 172 -5.31 3.13 -2.84
N LEU A 173 -5.61 1.84 -3.01
CA LEU A 173 -5.37 0.79 -2.02
C LEU A 173 -4.17 -0.11 -2.36
N ARG A 174 -3.50 0.15 -3.48
CA ARG A 174 -2.27 -0.55 -3.86
C ARG A 174 -1.18 -0.26 -2.84
N ASP A 175 -0.51 -1.32 -2.40
CA ASP A 175 0.62 -1.24 -1.49
C ASP A 175 1.84 -1.98 -2.05
N SER A 176 2.96 -1.90 -1.34
CA SER A 176 4.15 -2.68 -1.61
C SER A 176 4.72 -3.31 -0.35
N GLU A 177 4.97 -4.60 -0.40
CA GLU A 177 5.64 -5.34 0.66
C GLU A 177 7.12 -5.55 0.34
N GLN A 178 7.99 -5.47 1.35
CA GLN A 178 9.39 -5.83 1.21
C GLN A 178 9.63 -7.23 1.78
N VAL A 179 9.79 -8.20 0.89
CA VAL A 179 10.02 -9.60 1.26
C VAL A 179 11.50 -9.93 1.09
N PRO A 180 12.24 -10.34 2.13
CA PRO A 180 13.66 -10.69 2.00
C PRO A 180 13.89 -11.76 0.92
N LEU A 181 14.96 -11.66 0.12
CA LEU A 181 15.27 -12.70 -0.90
C LEU A 181 15.47 -14.10 -0.29
N LEU A 182 15.81 -14.15 0.99
CA LEU A 182 16.02 -15.37 1.76
C LEU A 182 14.75 -15.83 2.52
N GLU A 183 13.58 -15.25 2.23
CA GLU A 183 12.31 -15.70 2.80
C GLU A 183 12.04 -17.16 2.45
N GLU A 184 11.78 -17.99 3.46
CA GLU A 184 11.48 -19.40 3.28
C GLU A 184 10.15 -19.57 2.53
N GLY A 185 10.18 -20.26 1.40
CA GLY A 185 9.02 -20.39 0.50
C GLY A 185 8.76 -19.16 -0.39
N GLY A 186 9.65 -18.16 -0.34
CA GLY A 186 9.63 -17.00 -1.21
C GLY A 186 8.43 -16.07 -1.01
N ILE A 187 8.14 -15.28 -2.05
CA ILE A 187 7.09 -14.26 -2.03
C ILE A 187 5.72 -14.86 -1.66
N GLU A 188 5.33 -16.00 -2.25
CA GLU A 188 4.01 -16.58 -2.03
C GLU A 188 3.80 -17.02 -0.58
N ALA A 189 4.82 -17.60 0.06
CA ALA A 189 4.72 -18.05 1.44
C ALA A 189 4.52 -16.85 2.39
N PHE A 190 5.29 -15.77 2.18
CA PHE A 190 5.07 -14.51 2.88
C PHE A 190 3.67 -13.96 2.63
N PHE A 191 3.25 -13.88 1.37
CA PHE A 191 1.96 -13.32 0.98
C PHE A 191 0.78 -14.06 1.63
N ARG A 192 0.83 -15.39 1.67
CA ARG A 192 -0.19 -16.22 2.34
C ARG A 192 -0.22 -16.03 3.86
N ARG A 193 0.92 -15.75 4.48
CA ARG A 193 1.06 -15.64 5.94
C ARG A 193 0.76 -14.24 6.46
N GLU A 194 1.21 -13.22 5.75
CA GLU A 194 1.20 -11.83 6.23
C GLU A 194 0.18 -10.94 5.52
N VAL A 195 -0.25 -11.27 4.29
CA VAL A 195 -1.17 -10.42 3.51
C VAL A 195 -2.58 -11.00 3.47
N LEU A 196 -2.74 -12.23 2.97
CA LEU A 196 -4.06 -12.83 2.75
C LEU A 196 -4.96 -12.94 4.01
N PRO A 197 -4.44 -13.11 5.25
CA PRO A 197 -5.31 -13.12 6.43
C PRO A 197 -6.01 -11.79 6.70
N TYR A 198 -5.45 -10.68 6.24
CA TYR A 198 -6.00 -9.33 6.42
C TYR A 198 -6.68 -8.81 5.16
N THR A 199 -6.28 -9.28 3.98
CA THR A 199 -6.88 -8.90 2.69
C THR A 199 -7.01 -10.12 1.78
N PRO A 200 -8.08 -10.91 1.93
CA PRO A 200 -8.23 -12.21 1.26
C PRO A 200 -8.34 -12.15 -0.27
N ASP A 201 -8.74 -11.00 -0.80
CA ASP A 201 -8.90 -10.73 -2.23
C ASP A 201 -7.74 -9.92 -2.83
N ALA A 202 -6.64 -9.75 -2.07
CA ALA A 202 -5.42 -9.17 -2.60
C ALA A 202 -4.68 -10.15 -3.52
N TRP A 203 -3.94 -9.60 -4.47
CA TRP A 203 -3.05 -10.37 -5.34
C TRP A 203 -1.74 -9.65 -5.59
N ILE A 204 -0.78 -10.40 -6.12
CA ILE A 204 0.54 -9.95 -6.48
C ILE A 204 0.53 -9.54 -7.95
N ASP A 205 1.06 -8.37 -8.24
CA ASP A 205 1.39 -7.95 -9.60
C ASP A 205 2.86 -8.34 -9.92
N PRO A 206 3.10 -9.44 -10.64
CA PRO A 206 4.46 -9.90 -10.92
C PRO A 206 5.21 -8.95 -11.86
N ASP A 207 4.49 -8.26 -12.75
CA ASP A 207 5.09 -7.32 -13.72
C ASP A 207 5.63 -6.06 -13.03
N LYS A 208 5.07 -5.71 -11.86
CA LYS A 208 5.51 -4.58 -11.03
C LYS A 208 6.39 -4.98 -9.85
N THR A 209 6.68 -6.27 -9.67
CA THR A 209 7.53 -6.74 -8.58
C THR A 209 9.00 -6.53 -8.94
N LEU A 210 9.76 -5.89 -8.06
CA LEU A 210 11.15 -5.49 -8.29
C LEU A 210 12.09 -6.15 -7.28
N VAL A 211 13.35 -6.35 -7.65
CA VAL A 211 14.40 -6.74 -6.70
C VAL A 211 15.17 -5.49 -6.28
N GLY A 212 15.24 -5.24 -4.97
CA GLY A 212 16.04 -4.19 -4.35
C GLY A 212 17.12 -4.77 -3.45
N TYR A 213 18.13 -3.95 -3.14
CA TYR A 213 19.14 -4.26 -2.13
C TYR A 213 19.29 -3.09 -1.17
N GLU A 214 19.33 -3.38 0.13
CA GLU A 214 19.54 -2.40 1.18
C GLU A 214 20.45 -2.96 2.28
N ILE A 215 21.42 -2.14 2.69
CA ILE A 215 22.30 -2.45 3.81
C ILE A 215 21.90 -1.57 5.00
N SER A 216 21.16 -2.15 5.95
CA SER A 216 20.79 -1.44 7.18
C SER A 216 21.88 -1.60 8.24
N PHE A 217 22.81 -0.63 8.30
CA PHE A 217 23.84 -0.62 9.34
C PHE A 217 23.24 -0.65 10.75
N THR A 218 22.10 0.01 10.97
CA THR A 218 21.39 -0.02 12.26
C THR A 218 20.95 -1.44 12.60
N ARG A 219 20.30 -2.16 11.68
CA ARG A 219 19.86 -3.54 11.93
C ARG A 219 21.02 -4.46 12.35
N HIS A 220 22.20 -4.27 11.75
CA HIS A 220 23.31 -5.18 11.95
C HIS A 220 24.28 -4.77 13.07
N PHE A 221 24.49 -3.47 13.29
CA PHE A 221 25.54 -2.97 14.19
C PHE A 221 25.01 -2.09 15.33
N TYR A 222 23.72 -1.73 15.35
CA TYR A 222 23.16 -0.98 16.47
C TYR A 222 23.17 -1.82 17.74
N ARG A 223 23.72 -1.25 18.80
CA ARG A 223 23.59 -1.77 20.16
C ARG A 223 22.70 -0.81 20.93
N PRO A 224 21.54 -1.26 21.43
CA PRO A 224 20.74 -0.46 22.33
C PRO A 224 21.61 0.05 23.47
N ALA A 225 21.56 1.36 23.72
CA ALA A 225 22.22 1.91 24.89
C ALA A 225 21.56 1.30 26.13
N PRO A 226 22.34 0.74 27.09
CA PRO A 226 21.75 0.25 28.33
C PRO A 226 21.02 1.42 29.01
N MET A 227 19.81 1.16 29.51
CA MET A 227 19.10 2.15 30.29
C MET A 227 19.89 2.42 31.57
N ARG A 228 19.95 3.70 31.98
CA ARG A 228 20.48 4.07 33.30
C ARG A 228 19.73 3.31 34.37
N THR A 229 20.46 2.85 35.39
CA THR A 229 19.86 2.18 36.52
C THR A 229 19.02 3.15 37.35
N LEU A 230 18.05 2.63 38.11
CA LEU A 230 17.21 3.47 38.98
C LEU A 230 18.07 4.22 40.02
N ASP A 231 19.16 3.61 40.48
CA ASP A 231 20.06 4.22 41.46
C ASP A 231 20.89 5.36 40.87
N GLU A 232 21.35 5.23 39.62
CA GLU A 232 21.97 6.34 38.87
C GLU A 232 20.99 7.48 38.63
N ILE A 233 19.73 7.17 38.30
CA ILE A 233 18.68 8.19 38.13
C ILE A 233 18.44 8.92 39.46
N LYS A 234 18.35 8.20 40.58
CA LYS A 234 18.19 8.80 41.91
C LYS A 234 19.39 9.67 42.29
N ALA A 235 20.62 9.18 42.06
CA ALA A 235 21.84 9.94 42.36
C ALA A 235 21.91 11.25 41.56
N ASP A 236 21.55 11.22 40.27
CA ASP A 236 21.46 12.43 39.44
C ASP A 236 20.39 13.41 39.95
N ILE A 237 19.20 12.91 40.36
CA ILE A 237 18.14 13.76 40.93
C ILE A 237 18.62 14.45 42.20
N TYR A 238 19.22 13.69 43.14
CA TYR A 238 19.75 14.27 44.39
C TYR A 238 20.88 15.27 44.14
N ALA A 239 21.76 15.00 43.18
CA ALA A 239 22.82 15.92 42.80
C ALA A 239 22.26 17.25 42.26
N LEU A 240 21.21 17.18 41.43
CA LEU A 240 20.51 18.37 40.94
C LEU A 240 19.79 19.14 42.06
N GLU A 241 19.14 18.44 43.00
CA GLU A 241 18.51 19.07 44.16
C GLU A 241 19.53 19.88 44.98
N LEU A 242 20.68 19.27 45.30
CA LEU A 242 21.80 19.92 46.01
C LEU A 242 22.35 21.14 45.25
N GLU A 243 22.52 21.03 43.93
CA GLU A 243 22.96 22.15 43.09
C GLU A 243 21.95 23.32 43.13
N THR A 244 20.65 23.01 43.08
CA THR A 244 19.58 24.02 43.13
C THR A 244 19.42 24.66 44.51
N GLU A 245 19.59 23.91 45.60
CA GLU A 245 19.61 24.46 46.97
C GLU A 245 20.80 25.40 47.18
N GLY A 246 21.98 25.04 46.64
CA GLY A 246 23.16 25.90 46.63
C GLY A 246 22.92 27.22 45.88
N LEU A 247 22.28 27.14 44.71
CA LEU A 247 21.89 28.31 43.91
C LEU A 247 20.85 29.19 44.62
N LEU A 248 19.85 28.60 45.28
CA LEU A 248 18.85 29.34 46.07
C LEU A 248 19.50 30.08 47.25
N ASN A 249 20.43 29.45 47.95
CA ASN A 249 21.17 30.09 49.04
C ASN A 249 22.08 31.23 48.55
N ASP A 250 22.68 31.12 47.37
CA ASP A 250 23.46 32.22 46.77
C ASP A 250 22.58 33.41 46.33
N VAL A 251 21.35 33.16 45.90
CA VAL A 251 20.38 34.19 45.50
C VAL A 251 19.73 34.86 46.71
N ILE A 252 19.43 34.10 47.77
CA ILE A 252 18.76 34.59 48.99
C ILE A 252 19.79 35.14 50.01
N GLY A 253 20.99 34.58 50.07
CA GLY A 253 22.04 34.91 51.05
C GLY A 253 22.91 36.12 50.71
N LYS A 254 22.77 36.73 49.54
CA LYS A 254 23.47 37.98 49.15
C LYS A 254 22.71 39.28 49.48
N ARG A 255 21.81 39.24 50.46
CA ARG A 255 21.25 40.44 51.11
C ARG A 255 21.40 40.34 52.62
N ALA A 256 22.59 40.69 53.10
CA ALA A 256 22.80 41.25 54.43
C ALA A 256 23.92 42.29 54.33
#